data_AF-A0A2X2WNU7-F1
#
_entry.id   AF-A0A2X2WNU7-F1
#
_cell.length_a   1.000
_cell.length_b   1.000
_cell.length_c   1.000
_cell.angle_alpha   90.00
_cell.angle_beta   90.00
_cell.angle_gamma   90.00
#
_symmetry.space_group_name_H-M   'P 1'
#
loop_
_entity.id
_entity.type
_entity.pdbx_description
1 polymer ?
#
loop_
_entity_poly.entity_id
_entity_poly.type
_entity_poly.pdbx_seq_one_letter_code
_entity_poly.pdbx_strand_id
1 'polypeptide(L)'
;MVEAAKQAGVKTLVGFNYMKNPTAALAKEIIARGEIGDVIHFYGTHNEDYMADPLSPIHWHCFKETAGLGALGDLAAHIVNMAHYLVGDIREVCGDLNIVVPERPASAGSAQKVAVENEDQAHAMVRFRQRRAGGDRNLPRGLRAQNGAVIRDYRHQRRHQFYPGANGRAEALSA
;
A
#
# COMPACT_ATOMS: atom_id res chain seq x y z
N MET A 1 -16.07 15.68 -4.43
CA MET A 1 -16.26 15.30 -3.01
C MET A 1 -15.52 16.23 -2.05
N VAL A 2 -14.19 16.42 -2.19
CA VAL A 2 -13.41 17.30 -1.30
C VAL A 2 -13.95 18.73 -1.22
N GLU A 3 -14.19 19.38 -2.37
CA GLU A 3 -14.72 20.77 -2.39
C GLU A 3 -16.12 20.87 -1.78
N ALA A 4 -17.00 19.89 -2.06
CA ALA A 4 -18.33 19.85 -1.45
C ALA A 4 -18.25 19.69 0.08
N ALA A 5 -17.36 18.83 0.58
CA ALA A 5 -17.14 18.66 2.01
C ALA A 5 -16.60 19.95 2.68
N LYS A 6 -15.68 20.66 2.00
CA LYS A 6 -15.17 21.97 2.47
C LYS A 6 -16.29 23.01 2.54
N GLN A 7 -17.12 23.11 1.50
CA GLN A 7 -18.26 24.03 1.44
C GLN A 7 -19.30 23.72 2.52
N ALA A 8 -19.57 22.45 2.78
CA ALA A 8 -20.50 22.02 3.80
C ALA A 8 -20.00 22.24 5.24
N GLY A 9 -18.68 22.39 5.45
CA GLY A 9 -18.09 22.61 6.78
C GLY A 9 -18.25 21.43 7.75
N VAL A 10 -18.55 20.24 7.24
CA VAL A 10 -18.80 19.03 8.05
C VAL A 10 -17.55 18.18 8.23
N LYS A 11 -17.52 17.38 9.30
CA LYS A 11 -16.48 16.37 9.48
C LYS A 11 -16.69 15.23 8.49
N THR A 12 -15.61 14.82 7.85
CA THR A 12 -15.59 13.70 6.89
C THR A 12 -14.44 12.76 7.21
N LEU A 13 -14.59 11.49 6.84
CA LEU A 13 -13.58 10.46 7.01
C LEU A 13 -13.67 9.49 5.83
N VAL A 14 -12.52 9.09 5.28
CA VAL A 14 -12.42 7.98 4.34
C VAL A 14 -12.09 6.71 5.12
N GLY A 15 -12.73 5.60 4.76
CA GLY A 15 -12.72 4.33 5.50
C GLY A 15 -11.40 3.55 5.47
N PHE A 16 -10.24 4.19 5.53
CA PHE A 16 -8.94 3.51 5.66
C PHE A 16 -8.76 2.93 7.08
N ASN A 17 -9.50 1.87 7.39
CA ASN A 17 -9.58 1.28 8.73
C ASN A 17 -8.27 0.67 9.23
N TYR A 18 -7.36 0.18 8.37
CA TYR A 18 -6.09 -0.42 8.82
C TYR A 18 -5.21 0.54 9.64
N MET A 19 -5.31 1.87 9.41
CA MET A 19 -4.59 2.86 10.21
C MET A 19 -5.10 2.97 11.65
N LYS A 20 -6.27 2.38 11.96
CA LYS A 20 -6.87 2.34 13.29
C LYS A 20 -6.39 1.15 14.12
N ASN A 21 -5.58 0.26 13.54
CA ASN A 21 -4.91 -0.78 14.32
C ASN A 21 -3.97 -0.11 15.36
N PRO A 22 -4.06 -0.48 16.65
CA PRO A 22 -3.18 0.06 17.71
C PRO A 22 -1.68 -0.03 17.37
N THR A 23 -1.26 -1.06 16.63
CA THR A 23 0.13 -1.22 16.19
C THR A 23 0.56 -0.13 15.23
N ALA A 24 -0.33 0.37 14.35
CA ALA A 24 -0.02 1.48 13.45
C ALA A 24 0.15 2.80 14.24
N ALA A 25 -0.70 3.03 15.24
CA ALA A 25 -0.58 4.18 16.13
C ALA A 25 0.73 4.14 16.94
N LEU A 26 1.08 2.97 17.48
CA LEU A 26 2.35 2.78 18.19
C LEU A 26 3.56 3.01 17.28
N ALA A 27 3.54 2.50 16.05
CA ALA A 27 4.61 2.74 15.07
C ALA A 27 4.77 4.23 14.76
N LYS A 28 3.66 4.96 14.61
CA LYS A 28 3.65 6.42 14.44
C LYS A 28 4.28 7.13 15.64
N GLU A 29 3.99 6.69 16.87
CA GLU A 29 4.58 7.27 18.08
C GLU A 29 6.09 7.03 18.18
N ILE A 30 6.55 5.81 17.93
CA ILE A 30 7.97 5.43 17.90
C ILE A 30 8.73 6.32 16.90
N ILE A 31 8.19 6.48 15.70
CA ILE A 31 8.77 7.36 14.66
C ILE A 31 8.78 8.83 15.15
N ALA A 32 7.68 9.31 15.73
CA ALA A 32 7.57 10.69 16.19
C ALA A 32 8.51 11.02 17.35
N ARG A 33 8.81 10.04 18.22
CA ARG A 33 9.76 10.16 19.34
C ARG A 33 11.22 10.04 18.90
N GLY A 34 11.48 9.69 17.63
CA GLY A 34 12.83 9.57 17.08
C GLY A 34 13.58 8.32 17.56
N GLU A 35 12.88 7.33 18.14
CA GLU A 35 13.50 6.14 18.73
C GLU A 35 14.24 5.28 17.69
N ILE A 36 13.87 5.38 16.41
CA ILE A 36 14.50 4.68 15.28
C ILE A 36 15.30 5.61 14.35
N GLY A 37 15.49 6.87 14.74
CA GLY A 37 16.09 7.90 13.88
C GLY A 37 15.22 8.26 12.68
N ASP A 38 15.85 8.67 11.58
CA ASP A 38 15.17 9.02 10.33
C ASP A 38 14.66 7.77 9.60
N VAL A 39 13.42 7.83 9.11
CA VAL A 39 12.86 6.78 8.23
C VAL A 39 13.55 6.86 6.86
N ILE A 40 14.46 5.92 6.61
CA ILE A 40 15.25 5.86 5.36
C ILE A 40 14.62 4.95 4.28
N HIS A 41 13.68 4.08 4.64
CA HIS A 41 13.03 3.16 3.71
C HIS A 41 11.65 2.76 4.22
N PHE A 42 10.70 2.64 3.30
CA PHE A 42 9.37 2.09 3.55
C PHE A 42 9.09 1.01 2.51
N TYR A 43 8.69 -0.17 3.00
CA TYR A 43 8.27 -1.29 2.18
C TYR A 43 6.88 -1.72 2.64
N GLY A 44 5.92 -1.78 1.71
CA GLY A 44 4.54 -2.14 2.00
C GLY A 44 4.00 -3.10 0.94
N THR A 45 3.22 -4.08 1.38
CA THR A 45 2.59 -5.11 0.56
C THR A 45 1.21 -5.44 1.10
N HIS A 46 0.26 -5.66 0.20
CA HIS A 46 -1.07 -6.15 0.53
C HIS A 46 -1.42 -7.16 -0.55
N ASN A 47 -1.55 -8.42 -0.15
CA ASN A 47 -1.70 -9.55 -1.05
C ASN A 47 -2.97 -10.32 -0.66
N GLU A 48 -3.84 -10.55 -1.62
CA GLU A 48 -5.04 -11.36 -1.47
C GLU A 48 -5.19 -12.30 -2.67
N ASP A 49 -5.91 -13.41 -2.50
CA ASP A 49 -6.06 -14.46 -3.52
C ASP A 49 -7.52 -14.64 -3.98
N TYR A 50 -8.42 -13.73 -3.62
CA TYR A 50 -9.85 -13.88 -3.89
C TYR A 50 -10.22 -13.92 -5.40
N MET A 51 -9.33 -13.43 -6.29
CA MET A 51 -9.46 -13.53 -7.75
C MET A 51 -8.38 -14.40 -8.42
N ALA A 52 -7.60 -15.18 -7.65
CA ALA A 52 -6.48 -15.93 -8.20
C ALA A 52 -6.89 -17.09 -9.14
N ASP A 53 -8.10 -17.63 -8.99
CA ASP A 53 -8.63 -18.67 -9.87
C ASP A 53 -9.14 -18.05 -11.19
N PRO A 54 -8.57 -18.39 -12.36
CA PRO A 54 -9.02 -17.90 -13.66
C PRO A 54 -10.38 -18.46 -14.11
N LEU A 55 -10.90 -19.47 -13.41
CA LEU A 55 -12.23 -20.04 -13.65
C LEU A 55 -13.32 -19.37 -12.80
N SER A 56 -12.95 -18.53 -11.82
CA SER A 56 -13.90 -17.71 -11.09
C SER A 56 -14.61 -16.74 -12.05
N PRO A 57 -15.95 -16.63 -11.97
CA PRO A 57 -16.71 -15.72 -12.83
C PRO A 57 -16.23 -14.27 -12.72
N ILE A 58 -16.46 -13.51 -13.79
CA ILE A 58 -16.25 -12.07 -13.82
C ILE A 58 -17.06 -11.41 -12.69
N HIS A 59 -16.42 -10.46 -12.00
CA HIS A 59 -17.00 -9.73 -10.87
C HIS A 59 -17.10 -8.24 -11.22
N TRP A 60 -17.98 -7.48 -10.54
CA TRP A 60 -18.12 -6.04 -10.79
C TRP A 60 -16.76 -5.32 -10.69
N HIS A 61 -15.92 -5.78 -9.75
CA HIS A 61 -14.60 -5.23 -9.48
C HIS A 61 -13.65 -5.30 -10.70
N CYS A 62 -13.93 -6.12 -11.72
CA CYS A 62 -13.10 -6.20 -12.93
C CYS A 62 -13.42 -5.11 -13.98
N PHE A 63 -14.44 -4.28 -13.76
CA PHE A 63 -14.88 -3.26 -14.72
C PHE A 63 -14.50 -1.85 -14.28
N LYS A 64 -13.90 -1.07 -15.18
CA LYS A 64 -13.51 0.32 -14.91
C LYS A 64 -14.70 1.22 -14.61
N GLU A 65 -15.85 0.95 -15.22
CA GLU A 65 -17.06 1.75 -14.99
C GLU A 65 -17.53 1.70 -13.53
N THR A 66 -17.42 0.53 -12.88
CA THR A 66 -17.96 0.33 -11.53
C THR A 66 -16.89 0.47 -10.44
N ALA A 67 -15.66 0.04 -10.70
CA ALA A 67 -14.57 0.08 -9.72
C ALA A 67 -13.49 1.13 -10.02
N GLY A 68 -13.35 1.56 -11.27
CA GLY A 68 -12.23 2.38 -11.73
C GLY A 68 -10.94 1.56 -11.81
N LEU A 69 -10.29 1.34 -10.67
CA LEU A 69 -9.04 0.58 -10.55
C LEU A 69 -9.33 -0.84 -10.04
N GLY A 70 -8.34 -1.73 -10.18
CA GLY A 70 -8.38 -3.07 -9.61
C GLY A 70 -7.60 -3.10 -8.29
N ALA A 71 -6.59 -3.96 -8.20
CA ALA A 71 -5.77 -4.11 -6.99
C ALA A 71 -5.10 -2.80 -6.53
N LEU A 72 -4.84 -1.84 -7.43
CA LEU A 72 -4.29 -0.52 -7.06
C LEU A 72 -5.29 0.28 -6.21
N GLY A 73 -6.56 0.28 -6.60
CA GLY A 73 -7.60 1.04 -5.92
C GLY A 73 -8.10 0.37 -4.65
N ASP A 74 -8.26 -0.95 -4.69
CA ASP A 74 -8.79 -1.74 -3.59
C ASP A 74 -7.75 -1.94 -2.49
N LEU A 75 -6.58 -2.48 -2.84
CA LEU A 75 -5.59 -2.92 -1.85
C LEU A 75 -4.48 -1.88 -1.65
N ALA A 76 -3.87 -1.41 -2.75
CA ALA A 76 -2.70 -0.53 -2.65
C ALA A 76 -3.05 0.85 -2.08
N ALA A 77 -4.30 1.32 -2.22
CA ALA A 77 -4.75 2.56 -1.59
C ALA A 77 -4.57 2.55 -0.05
N HIS A 78 -4.75 1.40 0.59
CA HIS A 78 -4.49 1.24 2.03
C HIS A 78 -3.00 1.35 2.36
N ILE A 79 -2.13 0.77 1.54
CA ILE A 79 -0.67 0.88 1.69
C ILE A 79 -0.23 2.34 1.49
N VAL A 80 -0.75 3.02 0.48
CA VAL A 80 -0.48 4.44 0.20
C VAL A 80 -0.91 5.29 1.39
N ASN A 81 -2.12 5.07 1.92
CA ASN A 81 -2.57 5.77 3.13
C ASN A 81 -1.65 5.49 4.34
N MET A 82 -1.21 4.25 4.53
CA MET A 82 -0.26 3.89 5.59
C MET A 82 1.10 4.56 5.41
N ALA A 83 1.60 4.65 4.17
CA ALA A 83 2.85 5.34 3.83
C ALA A 83 2.77 6.84 4.17
N HIS A 84 1.67 7.50 3.80
CA HIS A 84 1.41 8.89 4.20
C HIS A 84 1.30 9.05 5.71
N TYR A 85 0.65 8.09 6.37
CA TYR A 85 0.47 8.12 7.82
C TYR A 85 1.81 7.95 8.55
N LEU A 86 2.65 6.98 8.21
CA LEU A 86 3.88 6.69 8.95
C LEU A 86 5.06 7.56 8.52
N VAL A 87 5.19 7.84 7.22
CA VAL A 87 6.40 8.46 6.65
C VAL A 87 6.15 9.93 6.29
N GLY A 88 5.14 10.17 5.45
CA GLY A 88 4.79 11.51 4.97
C GLY A 88 4.45 11.53 3.48
N ASP A 89 4.50 12.70 2.87
CA ASP A 89 4.01 12.89 1.50
C ASP A 89 4.87 12.20 0.45
N ILE A 90 4.23 11.44 -0.44
CA ILE A 90 4.85 10.90 -1.64
C ILE A 90 5.01 12.02 -2.68
N ARG A 91 6.22 12.16 -3.22
CA ARG A 91 6.62 13.18 -4.20
C ARG A 91 6.61 12.61 -5.63
N GLU A 92 7.17 11.43 -5.83
CA GLU A 92 7.33 10.80 -7.16
C GLU A 92 7.01 9.31 -7.06
N VAL A 93 6.52 8.73 -8.15
CA VAL A 93 6.25 7.29 -8.27
C VAL A 93 6.79 6.78 -9.59
N CYS A 94 7.25 5.53 -9.61
CA CYS A 94 7.58 4.77 -10.81
C CYS A 94 7.01 3.36 -10.60
N GLY A 95 6.09 2.93 -11.45
CA GLY A 95 5.35 1.70 -11.22
C GLY A 95 4.90 1.02 -12.49
N ASP A 96 4.39 -0.19 -12.32
CA ASP A 96 3.90 -1.08 -13.34
C ASP A 96 2.56 -1.68 -12.91
N LEU A 97 1.68 -1.95 -13.87
CA LEU A 97 0.36 -2.54 -13.65
C LEU A 97 0.23 -3.76 -14.55
N ASN A 98 -0.34 -4.84 -14.03
CA ASN A 98 -0.47 -6.08 -14.79
C ASN A 98 -1.85 -6.71 -14.62
N ILE A 99 -2.44 -7.13 -15.74
CA ILE A 99 -3.63 -7.99 -15.78
C ILE A 99 -3.13 -9.41 -16.00
N VAL A 100 -3.21 -10.24 -14.97
CA VAL A 100 -2.72 -11.63 -15.00
C VAL A 100 -3.76 -12.55 -15.63
N VAL A 101 -5.04 -12.31 -15.34
CA VAL A 101 -6.16 -13.06 -15.92
C VAL A 101 -6.98 -12.11 -16.81
N PRO A 102 -6.69 -12.05 -18.12
CA PRO A 102 -7.27 -11.05 -19.00
C PRO A 102 -8.75 -11.29 -19.30
N GLU A 103 -9.25 -12.52 -19.12
CA GLU A 103 -10.65 -12.87 -19.37
C GLU A 103 -11.18 -13.90 -18.38
N ARG A 104 -12.42 -13.73 -17.93
CA ARG A 104 -13.09 -14.60 -16.94
C ARG A 104 -14.44 -15.08 -17.44
N PRO A 105 -14.98 -16.24 -16.98
CA PRO A 105 -16.31 -16.69 -17.35
C PRO A 105 -17.40 -15.66 -17.02
N ALA A 106 -18.39 -15.47 -17.90
CA ALA A 106 -19.50 -14.56 -17.65
C ALA A 106 -20.35 -14.96 -16.43
N SER A 107 -20.39 -16.27 -16.12
CA SER A 107 -21.04 -16.86 -14.96
C SER A 107 -20.37 -18.21 -14.64
N ALA A 108 -20.70 -18.81 -13.51
CA ALA A 108 -20.11 -20.09 -13.08
C ALA A 108 -20.33 -21.18 -14.14
N GLY A 109 -19.22 -21.76 -14.64
CA GLY A 109 -19.26 -22.79 -15.69
C GLY A 109 -19.54 -22.27 -17.11
N SER A 110 -19.65 -20.96 -17.32
CA SER A 110 -19.90 -20.39 -18.65
C SER A 110 -18.69 -20.58 -19.58
N ALA A 111 -18.96 -20.99 -20.82
CA ALA A 111 -17.98 -20.96 -21.89
C ALA A 111 -17.73 -19.54 -22.44
N GLN A 112 -18.69 -18.63 -22.26
CA GLN A 112 -18.53 -17.23 -22.63
C GLN A 112 -17.55 -16.56 -21.66
N LYS A 113 -16.54 -15.93 -22.23
CA LYS A 113 -15.54 -15.14 -21.50
C LYS A 113 -15.84 -13.65 -21.63
N VAL A 114 -15.49 -12.91 -20.59
CA VAL A 114 -15.62 -11.45 -20.49
C VAL A 114 -14.24 -10.90 -20.13
N ALA A 115 -13.82 -9.84 -20.81
CA ALA A 115 -12.53 -9.20 -20.57
C ALA A 115 -12.50 -8.52 -19.19
N VAL A 116 -11.36 -8.63 -18.52
CA VAL A 116 -11.01 -7.87 -17.31
C VAL A 116 -10.38 -6.55 -17.76
N GLU A 117 -10.83 -5.43 -17.19
CA GLU A 117 -10.46 -4.10 -17.69
C GLU A 117 -9.39 -3.40 -16.84
N ASN A 118 -9.13 -3.90 -15.64
CA ASN A 118 -8.23 -3.32 -14.64
C ASN A 118 -7.25 -4.35 -14.08
N GLU A 119 -6.23 -3.86 -13.38
CA GLU A 119 -5.07 -4.64 -12.96
C GLU A 119 -5.36 -5.61 -11.80
N ASP A 120 -4.86 -6.85 -11.94
CA ASP A 120 -4.79 -7.81 -10.83
C ASP A 120 -3.58 -7.50 -9.91
N GLN A 121 -2.55 -6.84 -10.45
CA GLN A 121 -1.32 -6.52 -9.75
C GLN A 121 -0.84 -5.10 -10.07
N ALA A 122 -0.28 -4.41 -9.08
CA ALA A 122 0.28 -3.08 -9.24
C ALA A 122 1.55 -2.93 -8.40
N HIS A 123 2.70 -2.56 -8.98
CA HIS A 123 3.96 -2.34 -8.26
C HIS A 123 4.38 -0.88 -8.36
N ALA A 124 5.01 -0.33 -7.32
CA ALA A 124 5.54 1.03 -7.39
C ALA A 124 6.75 1.26 -6.48
N MET A 125 7.78 1.89 -7.02
CA MET A 125 8.78 2.62 -6.24
C MET A 125 8.29 4.03 -5.98
N VAL A 126 8.46 4.54 -4.76
CA VAL A 126 7.95 5.86 -4.36
C VAL A 126 9.03 6.73 -3.74
N ARG A 127 9.19 7.99 -4.14
CA ARG A 127 10.07 8.93 -3.45
C ARG A 127 9.25 9.80 -2.52
N PHE A 128 9.56 9.80 -1.23
CA PHE A 128 8.92 10.72 -0.28
C PHE A 128 9.52 12.13 -0.38
N ARG A 129 8.71 13.12 -0.05
CA ARG A 129 9.17 14.50 0.15
C ARG A 129 10.06 14.51 1.39
N GLN A 130 11.30 14.96 1.21
CA GLN A 130 12.26 15.08 2.31
C GLN A 130 11.65 15.97 3.40
N ARG A 131 11.65 15.47 4.64
CA ARG A 131 11.37 16.33 5.79
C ARG A 131 12.46 17.39 5.85
N ARG A 132 12.09 18.67 5.97
CA ARG A 132 13.08 19.70 6.32
C ARG A 132 13.61 19.34 7.70
N ALA A 133 14.89 18.99 7.77
CA ALA A 133 15.57 18.72 9.04
C ALA A 133 15.49 19.98 9.92
N GLY A 134 14.70 19.90 10.99
CA GLY A 134 14.73 20.82 12.11
C GLY A 134 15.25 20.05 13.32
N GLY A 135 16.57 19.86 13.40
CA GLY A 135 17.21 19.16 14.51
C GLY A 135 18.51 18.47 14.10
N ASP A 136 19.61 18.99 14.64
CA ASP A 136 21.02 18.55 14.62
C ASP A 136 21.69 18.18 13.27
N ARG A 137 22.77 18.89 12.96
CA ARG A 137 23.48 18.87 11.66
C ARG A 137 24.61 17.84 11.58
N ASN A 138 24.70 16.91 12.53
CA ASN A 138 25.90 16.09 12.75
C ASN A 138 25.78 14.58 12.48
N LEU A 139 24.67 14.08 11.92
CA LEU A 139 24.64 12.70 11.42
C LEU A 139 25.23 12.63 9.99
N PRO A 140 26.10 11.64 9.69
CA PRO A 140 26.72 11.52 8.39
C PRO A 140 25.66 11.40 7.30
N ARG A 141 25.67 12.36 6.37
CA ARG A 141 24.80 12.38 5.18
C ARG A 141 25.18 11.24 4.26
N GLY A 142 24.64 10.07 4.53
CA GLY A 142 24.97 8.88 3.77
C GLY A 142 23.98 7.78 4.04
N LEU A 143 22.79 7.89 3.46
CA LEU A 143 22.13 6.72 2.89
C LEU A 143 21.06 7.18 1.89
N ARG A 144 21.24 6.76 0.64
CA ARG A 144 20.23 6.92 -0.41
C ARG A 144 19.08 5.98 -0.07
N ALA A 145 17.89 6.51 0.15
CA ALA A 145 16.67 5.72 0.17
C ALA A 145 16.51 5.06 -1.21
N GLN A 146 16.82 3.77 -1.31
CA GLN A 146 16.27 2.93 -2.38
C GLN A 146 14.84 2.66 -1.96
N ASN A 147 13.89 3.16 -2.73
CA ASN A 147 12.48 3.06 -2.40
C ASN A 147 11.87 1.94 -3.22
N GLY A 148 11.28 0.94 -2.59
CA GLY A 148 10.51 -0.08 -3.27
C GLY A 148 9.24 -0.43 -2.50
N ALA A 149 8.09 -0.41 -3.16
CA ALA A 149 6.96 -1.26 -2.78
C ALA A 149 6.87 -2.36 -3.85
N VAL A 150 6.96 -3.61 -3.42
CA VAL A 150 6.84 -4.78 -4.30
C VAL A 150 5.55 -5.50 -3.92
N ILE A 151 4.47 -5.27 -4.66
CA ILE A 151 3.19 -5.96 -4.47
C ILE A 151 3.23 -7.26 -5.30
N ARG A 152 4.01 -8.25 -4.84
CA ARG A 152 4.13 -9.55 -5.53
C ARG A 152 3.13 -10.55 -4.97
N ASP A 153 2.34 -11.13 -5.86
CA ASP A 153 1.61 -12.38 -5.67
C ASP A 153 2.33 -13.53 -6.39
N TYR A 154 2.63 -14.59 -5.64
CA TYR A 154 2.42 -16.00 -5.97
C TYR A 154 2.84 -16.83 -4.75
N ARG A 155 1.91 -17.61 -4.20
CA ARG A 155 2.02 -18.61 -3.11
C ARG A 155 3.23 -18.53 -2.15
N HIS A 156 2.88 -18.37 -0.87
CA HIS A 156 3.71 -18.32 0.35
C HIS A 156 4.20 -16.91 0.72
N GLN A 157 3.57 -16.29 1.72
CA GLN A 157 4.24 -16.00 3.00
C GLN A 157 3.28 -15.35 4.01
N ARG A 158 3.08 -16.05 5.13
CA ARG A 158 2.68 -15.42 6.40
C ARG A 158 3.92 -14.71 6.93
N ARG A 159 3.89 -13.36 7.05
CA ARG A 159 4.60 -12.54 8.06
C ARG A 159 4.67 -11.08 7.61
N HIS A 160 4.16 -10.17 8.44
CA HIS A 160 4.67 -8.80 8.49
C HIS A 160 5.96 -8.83 9.32
N GLN A 161 7.10 -8.48 8.72
CA GLN A 161 8.37 -8.39 9.44
C GLN A 161 8.82 -6.93 9.51
N PHE A 162 8.90 -6.43 10.74
CA PHE A 162 9.54 -5.17 11.06
C PHE A 162 11.01 -5.45 11.36
N TYR A 163 11.93 -4.77 10.66
CA TYR A 163 13.36 -4.87 10.90
C TYR A 163 13.86 -3.53 11.43
N PRO A 164 14.14 -3.38 12.73
CA PRO A 164 14.82 -2.21 13.24
C PRO A 164 16.27 -2.21 12.75
N GLY A 165 16.76 -1.05 12.32
CA GLY A 165 18.08 -0.90 11.71
C GLY A 165 19.26 -1.17 12.66
N ALA A 166 20.32 -1.69 12.03
CA ALA A 166 21.74 -1.75 12.40
C ALA A 166 22.22 -2.36 13.73
N ASN A 167 21.50 -2.31 14.87
CA ASN A 167 22.09 -2.74 16.16
C ASN A 167 21.16 -3.49 17.15
N GLY A 168 19.95 -3.89 16.77
CA GLY A 168 19.01 -4.57 17.67
C GLY A 168 18.66 -5.98 17.20
N ARG A 169 18.75 -6.97 18.09
CA ARG A 169 18.33 -8.36 17.83
C ARG A 169 16.91 -8.40 17.26
N ALA A 170 16.73 -9.19 16.21
CA ALA A 170 15.41 -9.44 15.62
C ALA A 170 14.51 -10.16 16.65
N GLU A 171 13.52 -9.46 17.18
CA GLU A 171 12.39 -10.09 17.86
C GLU A 171 11.21 -10.12 16.91
N ALA A 172 10.80 -11.34 16.54
CA ALA A 172 9.59 -11.55 15.76
C ALA A 172 8.39 -11.34 16.69
N LEU A 173 7.67 -10.24 16.52
CA LEU A 173 6.33 -10.10 17.09
C LEU A 173 5.37 -10.94 16.23
N SER A 174 4.95 -12.09 16.76
CA SER A 174 3.82 -12.86 16.24
C SER A 174 2.53 -12.26 16.78
N ALA A 175 1.64 -11.83 15.89
CA ALA A 175 0.20 -11.79 16.13
C ALA A 175 -0.43 -12.97 15.36
#